data_AF-A0A672Y5C7-F1
#
_entry.id   AF-A0A672Y5C7-F1
#
_cell.length_a   1.000
_cell.length_b   1.000
_cell.length_c   1.000
_cell.angle_alpha   90.00
_cell.angle_beta   90.00
_cell.angle_gamma   90.00
#
_symmetry.space_group_name_H-M   'P 1'
#
loop_
_entity.id
_entity.type
_entity.pdbx_description
1 polymer ?
#
loop_
_entity_poly.entity_id
_entity_poly.type
_entity_poly.pdbx_seq_one_letter_code
_entity_poly.pdbx_strand_id
1 'polypeptide(L)'
;METSNFAHVIFQNVGKSFLPQVPLECRYTLTPYITPHPKDWVGIFKVGWSTARDYYTFLWSPMPENYEPGSTVHRTVVFQECTPPSPISSWDRLQ
;
A
#
# COMPACT_ATOMS: atom_id res chain seq x y z
N MET A 1 25.22 7.91 0.37
CA MET A 1 23.84 8.39 0.54
C MET A 1 23.06 7.17 1.00
N GLU A 2 22.83 7.02 2.29
CA GLU A 2 22.08 5.89 2.84
C GLU A 2 20.62 6.08 2.45
N THR A 3 20.16 5.35 1.43
CA THR A 3 18.74 5.28 1.12
C THR A 3 18.08 4.57 2.28
N SER A 4 17.14 5.25 2.94
CA SER A 4 16.30 4.64 3.98
C SER A 4 15.71 3.33 3.46
N ASN A 5 15.93 2.22 4.17
CA ASN A 5 15.35 0.90 3.83
C ASN A 5 13.82 0.91 3.76
N PHE A 6 13.18 1.97 4.26
CA PHE A 6 11.74 2.13 4.30
C PHE A 6 11.14 2.75 3.02
N ALA A 7 11.96 3.25 2.09
CA ALA A 7 11.49 3.99 0.91
C ALA A 7 11.63 3.21 -0.41
N HIS A 8 11.69 1.88 -0.37
CA HIS A 8 11.80 1.07 -1.58
C HIS A 8 10.47 0.89 -2.34
N VAL A 9 9.35 1.24 -1.71
CA VAL A 9 8.02 1.30 -2.32
C VAL A 9 7.49 2.72 -2.13
N ILE A 10 6.98 3.31 -3.20
CA ILE A 10 6.47 4.69 -3.18
C ILE A 10 4.98 4.68 -3.54
N PHE A 11 4.14 5.02 -2.58
CA PHE A 11 2.70 5.21 -2.81
C PHE A 11 2.44 6.52 -3.53
N GLN A 12 1.65 6.44 -4.59
CA GLN A 12 1.32 7.56 -5.45
C GLN A 12 -0.13 8.01 -5.22
N ASN A 13 -0.38 9.32 -5.34
CA ASN A 13 -1.72 9.91 -5.27
C ASN A 13 -2.51 9.53 -4.01
N VAL A 14 -1.81 9.39 -2.87
CA VAL A 14 -2.45 9.12 -1.58
C VAL A 14 -3.27 10.35 -1.18
N GLY A 15 -4.60 10.23 -1.23
CA GLY A 15 -5.52 11.27 -0.81
C GLY A 15 -5.42 11.57 0.69
N LYS A 16 -5.86 12.77 1.09
CA LYS A 16 -5.97 13.14 2.52
C LYS A 16 -7.17 12.49 3.21
N SER A 17 -8.15 12.05 2.43
CA SER A 17 -9.38 11.39 2.87
C SER A 17 -9.91 10.53 1.72
N PHE A 18 -10.54 9.42 2.06
CA PHE A 18 -11.18 8.52 1.11
C PHE A 18 -12.68 8.47 1.39
N LEU A 19 -13.49 8.34 0.34
CA LEU A 19 -14.93 8.26 0.48
C LEU A 19 -15.32 6.87 1.04
N PRO A 20 -16.22 6.81 2.02
CA PRO A 20 -16.77 5.53 2.47
C PRO A 20 -17.55 4.89 1.30
N GLN A 21 -17.52 3.56 1.22
CA GLN A 21 -18.27 2.77 0.22
C GLN A 21 -17.85 3.00 -1.24
N VAL A 22 -16.68 3.63 -1.46
CA VAL A 22 -16.06 3.73 -2.78
C VAL A 22 -14.79 2.87 -2.79
N PRO A 23 -14.55 2.07 -3.83
CA PRO A 23 -13.31 1.31 -3.95
C PRO A 23 -12.09 2.22 -3.82
N LEU A 24 -11.18 1.87 -2.92
CA LEU A 24 -9.93 2.60 -2.73
C LEU A 24 -8.87 2.03 -3.68
N GLU A 25 -8.55 2.79 -4.72
CA GLU A 25 -7.45 2.50 -5.62
C GLU A 25 -6.13 2.97 -5.00
N CYS A 26 -5.27 2.00 -4.65
CA CYS A 26 -3.95 2.25 -4.12
C CYS A 26 -2.91 2.01 -5.22
N ARG A 27 -2.27 3.09 -5.68
CA ARG A 27 -1.20 3.06 -6.67
C ARG A 27 0.14 3.15 -5.97
N TYR A 28 1.08 2.30 -6.35
CA TYR A 28 2.43 2.33 -5.81
C TYR A 28 3.47 1.96 -6.87
N THR A 29 4.70 2.34 -6.59
CA THR A 29 5.86 2.07 -7.43
C THR A 29 6.88 1.26 -6.66
N LEU A 30 7.21 0.09 -7.19
CA LEU A 30 8.35 -0.69 -6.76
C LEU A 30 9.60 -0.04 -7.35
N THR A 31 10.51 0.37 -6.49
CA THR A 31 11.79 0.96 -6.93
C THR A 31 12.81 -0.14 -7.25
N PRO A 32 13.93 0.20 -7.92
CA PRO A 32 15.02 -0.74 -8.18
C PRO A 32 15.63 -1.41 -6.93
N TYR A 33 15.34 -0.89 -5.74
CA TYR A 33 15.91 -1.33 -4.46
C TYR A 33 15.11 -2.44 -3.77
N ILE A 34 13.98 -2.87 -4.34
CA ILE A 34 13.18 -4.00 -3.84
C ILE A 34 12.97 -5.06 -4.92
N THR A 35 13.07 -6.31 -4.51
CA THR A 35 12.65 -7.47 -5.31
C THR A 35 11.26 -7.89 -4.82
N PRO A 36 10.21 -7.80 -5.66
CA PRO A 36 8.87 -8.22 -5.26
C PRO A 36 8.83 -9.73 -5.03
N HIS A 37 7.98 -10.13 -4.09
CA HIS A 37 7.78 -11.52 -3.72
C HIS A 37 6.28 -11.86 -3.72
N PRO A 38 5.87 -13.09 -4.08
CA PRO A 38 4.45 -13.48 -4.10
C PRO A 38 3.71 -13.41 -2.76
N LYS A 39 4.45 -13.26 -1.65
CA LYS A 39 3.90 -13.05 -0.30
C LYS A 39 3.95 -11.60 0.15
N ASP A 40 4.27 -10.67 -0.76
CA ASP A 40 4.18 -9.25 -0.45
C ASP A 40 2.71 -8.82 -0.44
N TRP A 41 2.39 -7.88 0.42
CA TRP A 41 1.04 -7.39 0.60
C TRP A 41 1.06 -5.89 0.92
N VAL A 42 -0.05 -5.23 0.59
CA VAL A 42 -0.30 -3.82 0.88
C VAL A 42 -1.36 -3.76 1.97
N GLY A 43 -1.05 -3.07 3.07
CA GLY A 43 -1.93 -2.94 4.23
C GLY A 43 -2.48 -1.53 4.38
N ILE A 44 -3.71 -1.43 4.87
CA ILE A 44 -4.24 -0.18 5.42
C ILE A 44 -4.05 -0.26 6.93
N PHE A 45 -3.37 0.72 7.50
CA PHE A 45 -3.08 0.77 8.92
C PHE A 45 -3.64 2.04 9.54
N LYS A 46 -4.16 1.91 10.76
CA LYS A 46 -4.46 3.08 11.59
C LYS A 46 -3.15 3.76 11.99
N VAL A 47 -3.13 5.10 11.98
CA VAL A 47 -1.97 5.86 12.49
C VAL A 47 -1.66 5.47 13.94
N GLY A 48 -0.38 5.24 14.23
CA GLY A 48 0.10 4.75 15.53
C GLY A 48 0.19 3.23 15.63
N TRP A 49 0.08 2.50 14.52
CA TRP A 49 0.38 1.06 14.47
C TRP A 49 1.82 0.78 14.96
N SER A 50 2.02 -0.38 15.60
CA SER A 50 3.31 -0.79 16.17
C SER A 50 3.93 -1.95 15.41
N THR A 51 3.10 -2.86 14.90
CA THR A 51 3.54 -4.03 14.16
C THR A 51 2.74 -4.21 12.89
N ALA A 52 3.29 -4.99 11.95
CA ALA A 52 2.57 -5.36 10.73
C ALA A 52 1.28 -6.16 11.01
N ARG A 53 1.03 -6.65 12.24
CA ARG A 53 -0.23 -7.33 12.59
C ARG A 53 -1.38 -6.37 12.88
N ASP A 54 -1.09 -5.08 13.04
CA ASP A 54 -2.07 -4.04 13.36
C ASP A 54 -2.77 -3.51 12.09
N TYR A 55 -2.74 -4.26 10.98
CA TYR A 55 -3.42 -3.89 9.76
C TYR A 55 -4.94 -3.88 10.01
N TYR A 56 -5.61 -2.88 9.45
CA TYR A 56 -7.06 -2.83 9.40
C TYR A 56 -7.58 -3.80 8.32
N THR A 57 -7.00 -3.73 7.12
CA THR A 57 -7.22 -4.67 6.03
C THR A 57 -5.97 -4.78 5.17
N PHE A 58 -5.87 -5.83 4.35
CA PHE A 58 -4.74 -6.02 3.45
C PHE A 58 -5.17 -6.66 2.13
N LEU A 59 -4.35 -6.46 1.10
CA LEU A 59 -4.44 -7.17 -0.16
C LEU A 59 -3.06 -7.66 -0.56
N TRP A 60 -3.00 -8.85 -1.15
CA TRP A 60 -1.77 -9.36 -1.75
C TRP A 60 -1.33 -8.47 -2.90
N SER A 61 -0.04 -8.16 -2.94
CA SER A 61 0.58 -7.45 -4.05
C SER A 61 0.68 -8.41 -5.23
N PRO A 62 0.03 -8.12 -6.38
CA PRO A 62 0.10 -9.02 -7.52
C PRO A 62 1.53 -9.03 -8.07
N MET A 63 2.14 -10.22 -8.19
CA MET A 63 3.48 -10.40 -8.74
C MET A 63 3.55 -9.88 -10.19
N PRO A 64 4.58 -9.11 -10.59
CA PRO A 64 4.77 -8.75 -11.99
C PRO A 64 5.16 -9.98 -12.80
N GLU A 65 4.48 -10.23 -13.92
CA GLU A 65 4.67 -11.45 -14.74
C GLU A 65 6.06 -11.55 -15.39
N ASN A 66 6.74 -10.42 -15.62
CA ASN A 66 8.07 -10.35 -16.22
C ASN A 66 8.96 -9.38 -15.42
N TYR A 67 9.13 -9.65 -14.13
CA TYR A 67 9.97 -8.80 -13.27
C TYR A 67 11.45 -8.95 -13.62
N GLU A 68 12.07 -7.84 -14.01
CA GLU A 68 13.52 -7.72 -14.16
C GLU A 68 14.12 -7.10 -12.89
N PRO A 69 15.13 -7.72 -12.25
CA PRO A 69 15.81 -7.15 -11.09
C PRO A 69 16.35 -5.74 -11.37
N GLY A 70 16.11 -4.81 -10.45
CA GLY A 70 16.52 -3.41 -10.61
C GLY A 70 15.62 -2.58 -11.53
N SER A 71 14.51 -3.13 -12.02
CA SER A 71 13.49 -2.36 -12.74
C SER A 71 12.57 -1.58 -11.81
N THR A 72 12.03 -0.47 -12.32
CA THR A 72 10.95 0.28 -11.67
C THR A 72 9.61 -0.21 -12.21
N VAL A 73 8.70 -0.63 -11.32
CA VAL A 73 7.41 -1.21 -11.72
C VAL A 73 6.26 -0.49 -11.04
N HIS A 74 5.30 -0.01 -11.83
CA HIS A 74 4.05 0.57 -11.32
C HIS A 74 3.02 -0.53 -11.09
N ARG A 75 2.35 -0.49 -9.94
CA ARG A 75 1.31 -1.44 -9.56
C ARG A 75 0.13 -0.72 -8.92
N THR A 76 -1.00 -1.41 -8.95
CA THR A 76 -2.24 -0.95 -8.36
C THR A 76 -2.92 -2.11 -7.65
N VAL A 77 -3.46 -1.85 -6.46
CA VAL A 77 -4.43 -2.73 -5.79
C VAL A 77 -5.70 -1.94 -5.50
N VAL A 78 -6.85 -2.61 -5.54
CA VAL A 78 -8.16 -1.98 -5.32
C VAL A 78 -8.83 -2.64 -4.13
N PHE A 79 -9.02 -1.88 -3.05
CA PHE A 79 -9.79 -2.32 -1.88
C PHE A 79 -11.27 -2.08 -2.16
N GLN A 80 -12.04 -3.14 -2.42
CA GLN A 80 -13.40 -3.01 -2.97
C GLN A 80 -14.46 -2.50 -1.97
N GLU A 81 -14.29 -2.70 -0.66
CA GLU A 81 -15.30 -2.30 0.34
C GLU A 81 -14.58 -2.01 1.67
N CYS A 82 -13.84 -0.92 1.76
CA CYS A 82 -13.22 -0.51 3.02
C CYS A 82 -14.26 0.21 3.89
N THR A 83 -15.23 -0.53 4.42
CA THR A 83 -16.29 0.02 5.28
C THR A 83 -15.90 -0.16 6.74
N PRO A 84 -15.40 0.88 7.44
CA PRO A 84 -15.34 0.86 8.89
C PRO A 84 -16.76 0.92 9.49
N PRO A 85 -17.04 0.22 10.60
CA PRO A 85 -18.37 0.20 11.22
C PRO A 85 -18.81 1.55 11.84
N SER A 86 -18.10 2.65 11.59
CA SER A 86 -18.40 3.98 12.13
C SER A 86 -17.85 5.07 11.20
N PRO A 87 -18.46 6.27 11.16
CA PRO A 87 -18.02 7.36 10.28
C PRO A 87 -16.63 7.85 10.70
N ILE A 88 -15.59 7.37 10.02
CA ILE A 88 -14.21 7.78 10.31
C ILE A 88 -14.01 9.19 9.76
N SER A 89 -14.19 10.15 10.66
CA SER A 89 -13.47 11.40 10.57
C SER A 89 -11.97 11.12 10.80
N SER A 90 -11.14 11.63 9.90
CA SER A 90 -9.73 11.98 10.16
C SER A 90 -8.60 10.94 10.04
N TRP A 91 -8.69 9.78 9.38
CA TRP A 91 -7.51 8.88 9.20
C TRP A 91 -7.67 8.15 7.85
N ASP A 92 -6.68 7.94 6.96
CA ASP A 92 -5.42 7.20 7.10
C ASP A 92 -4.43 7.54 5.95
N ARG A 93 -3.12 7.37 6.20
CA ARG A 93 -2.07 7.47 5.16
C ARG A 93 -1.77 6.06 4.65
N LEU A 94 -1.89 5.83 3.34
CA LEU A 94 -1.40 4.59 2.71
C LEU A 94 0.12 4.49 2.93
N GLN A 95 0.57 3.35 3.47
CA GLN A 95 1.97 2.99 3.73
C GLN A 95 2.24 1.58 3.25
#